data_AF-S0GFD6-F1
#
_entry.id   AF-S0GFD6-F1
#
_cell.length_a   1.000
_cell.length_b   1.000
_cell.length_c   1.000
_cell.angle_alpha   90.00
_cell.angle_beta   90.00
_cell.angle_gamma   90.00
#
_symmetry.space_group_name_H-M   'P 1'
#
loop_
_entity.id
_entity.type
_entity.pdbx_description
1 polymer ?
#
loop_
_entity_poly.entity_id
_entity_poly.type
_entity_poly.pdbx_seq_one_letter_code
_entity_poly.pdbx_strand_id
1 'polypeptide(L)'
;MGEKDQASVGSWIYCDDHHELDFEVGYGNTDVRKKLNASPDDMIAYMTSQDFPYSSVPVKLKTGWHIFEIDLSIKEGKYYATWYIDKEKTHGIQLGFGNEISFYIFCSVENLKFIGDQIPQQENYGLFDFVKYKYHR
;
A
#
# COMPACT_ATOMS: atom_id res chain seq x y z
N MET A 1 -8.93 -12.19 -6.63
CA MET A 1 -8.94 -12.38 -5.17
C MET A 1 -10.37 -12.66 -4.72
N GLY A 2 -10.57 -13.50 -3.70
CA GLY A 2 -11.91 -13.78 -3.16
C GLY A 2 -12.55 -12.56 -2.48
N GLU A 3 -13.87 -12.45 -2.57
CA GLU A 3 -14.60 -11.40 -1.85
C GLU A 3 -14.44 -11.60 -0.34
N LYS A 4 -14.15 -10.50 0.38
CA LYS A 4 -13.93 -10.45 1.83
C LYS A 4 -12.75 -11.24 2.35
N ASP A 5 -11.97 -11.86 1.48
CA ASP A 5 -10.79 -12.60 1.87
C ASP A 5 -9.77 -11.68 2.56
N GLN A 6 -9.20 -12.18 3.64
CA GLN A 6 -8.01 -11.62 4.30
C GLN A 6 -6.77 -11.88 3.45
N ALA A 7 -6.81 -11.44 2.20
CA ALA A 7 -5.74 -11.56 1.23
C ALA A 7 -5.39 -10.17 0.70
N SER A 8 -4.10 -9.91 0.55
CA SER A 8 -3.54 -8.67 0.03
C SER A 8 -2.62 -8.98 -1.13
N VAL A 9 -2.68 -8.17 -2.18
CA VAL A 9 -1.59 -8.02 -3.13
C VAL A 9 -0.80 -6.79 -2.68
N GLY A 10 0.39 -7.02 -2.16
CA GLY A 10 1.24 -6.00 -1.55
C GLY A 10 2.37 -5.56 -2.48
N SER A 11 2.72 -4.28 -2.43
CA SER A 11 3.95 -3.74 -3.01
C SER A 11 4.51 -2.68 -2.09
N TRP A 12 5.78 -2.83 -1.70
CA TRP A 12 6.34 -1.99 -0.65
C TRP A 12 7.85 -1.83 -0.74
N ILE A 13 8.35 -0.89 0.07
CA ILE A 13 9.77 -0.72 0.33
C ILE A 13 10.07 -0.98 1.80
N TYR A 14 11.07 -1.81 2.07
CA TYR A 14 11.36 -2.31 3.41
C TYR A 14 12.85 -2.26 3.74
N CYS A 15 13.15 -1.83 4.96
CA CYS A 15 14.48 -1.92 5.58
C CYS A 15 14.44 -2.81 6.83
N ASP A 16 13.47 -2.56 7.71
CA ASP A 16 13.17 -3.34 8.92
C ASP A 16 11.71 -3.11 9.36
N ASP A 17 11.28 -3.77 10.44
CA ASP A 17 9.88 -3.73 10.95
C ASP A 17 9.38 -2.34 11.40
N HIS A 18 10.25 -1.33 11.46
CA HIS A 18 9.87 0.06 11.74
C HIS A 18 9.99 0.97 10.49
N HIS A 19 10.81 0.58 9.53
CA HIS A 19 11.13 1.36 8.33
C HIS A 19 10.56 0.65 7.09
N GLU A 20 9.25 0.80 6.94
CA GLU A 20 8.46 0.15 5.90
C GLU A 20 7.37 1.10 5.39
N LEU A 21 7.19 1.14 4.06
CA LEU A 21 6.20 1.96 3.36
C LEU A 21 5.51 1.16 2.26
N ASP A 22 4.18 1.07 2.35
CA ASP A 22 3.43 0.02 1.64
C ASP A 22 2.26 0.55 0.82
N PHE A 23 1.94 -0.22 -0.21
CA PHE A 23 0.58 -0.41 -0.67
C PHE A 23 0.11 -1.83 -0.33
N GLU A 24 -1.01 -1.94 0.37
CA GLU A 24 -1.66 -3.22 0.66
C GLU A 24 -3.06 -3.20 0.03
N VAL A 25 -3.31 -4.07 -0.96
CA VAL A 25 -4.53 -4.02 -1.76
C VAL A 25 -5.34 -5.31 -1.63
N GLY A 26 -6.58 -5.19 -1.17
CA GLY A 26 -7.47 -6.33 -1.01
C GLY A 26 -8.93 -5.94 -1.15
N TYR A 27 -9.84 -6.88 -0.88
CA TYR A 27 -11.27 -6.60 -0.96
C TYR A 27 -11.69 -5.55 0.09
N GLY A 28 -11.05 -5.54 1.26
CA GLY A 28 -11.39 -4.66 2.37
C GLY A 28 -12.49 -5.25 3.25
N ASN A 29 -12.39 -5.01 4.55
CA ASN A 29 -13.43 -5.41 5.50
C ASN A 29 -14.73 -4.59 5.33
N THR A 30 -15.82 -5.10 5.89
CA THR A 30 -17.16 -4.49 5.75
C THR A 30 -17.20 -3.03 6.25
N ASP A 31 -16.50 -2.72 7.34
CA ASP A 31 -16.51 -1.39 7.95
C ASP A 31 -15.81 -0.34 7.07
N VAL A 32 -14.64 -0.66 6.52
CA VAL A 32 -13.91 0.26 5.64
C VAL A 32 -14.67 0.48 4.33
N ARG A 33 -15.24 -0.59 3.75
CA ARG A 33 -16.04 -0.51 2.53
C ARG A 33 -17.25 0.39 2.72
N LYS A 34 -17.92 0.29 3.87
CA LYS A 34 -19.04 1.18 4.22
C LYS A 34 -18.58 2.64 4.37
N LYS A 35 -17.47 2.89 5.06
CA LYS A 35 -16.91 4.25 5.26
C LYS A 35 -16.55 4.92 3.93
N LEU A 36 -16.02 4.15 2.98
CA LEU A 36 -15.62 4.64 1.65
C LEU A 36 -16.76 4.61 0.62
N ASN A 37 -17.94 4.12 0.99
CA ASN A 37 -19.05 3.87 0.07
C ASN A 37 -18.58 3.06 -1.16
N ALA A 38 -17.92 1.93 -0.89
CA ALA A 38 -17.33 1.07 -1.91
C ALA A 38 -18.41 0.19 -2.56
N SER A 39 -18.40 0.14 -3.88
CA SER A 39 -19.22 -0.75 -4.71
C SER A 39 -18.61 -2.16 -4.73
N PRO A 40 -19.38 -3.22 -5.06
CA PRO A 40 -18.87 -4.60 -5.09
C PRO A 40 -17.60 -4.78 -5.95
N ASP A 41 -17.46 -4.03 -7.03
CA ASP A 41 -16.33 -4.05 -7.97
C ASP A 41 -15.14 -3.15 -7.56
N ASP A 42 -15.25 -2.45 -6.44
CA ASP A 42 -14.16 -1.68 -5.86
C ASP A 42 -13.26 -2.56 -4.99
N MET A 43 -11.95 -2.30 -5.05
CA MET A 43 -10.93 -2.80 -4.13
C MET A 43 -10.52 -1.69 -3.17
N ILE A 44 -9.92 -2.06 -2.03
CA ILE A 44 -9.38 -1.11 -1.06
C ILE A 44 -7.86 -1.20 -1.07
N ALA A 45 -7.18 -0.08 -1.32
CA ALA A 45 -5.74 0.07 -1.11
C ALA A 45 -5.49 0.83 0.18
N TYR A 46 -4.59 0.32 0.99
CA TYR A 46 -4.02 1.00 2.14
C TYR A 46 -2.65 1.55 1.76
N MET A 47 -2.40 2.82 2.09
CA MET A 47 -1.08 3.44 1.97
C MET A 47 -0.53 3.58 3.38
N THR A 48 0.45 2.74 3.70
CA THR A 48 0.93 2.55 5.07
C THR A 48 2.36 3.07 5.23
N SER A 49 2.61 3.78 6.32
CA SER A 49 3.92 4.01 6.92
C SER A 49 3.90 3.30 8.26
N GLN A 50 4.84 2.38 8.47
CA GLN A 50 4.78 1.47 9.61
C GLN A 50 5.14 2.14 10.94
N ASP A 51 6.14 3.03 10.96
CA ASP A 51 6.53 3.81 12.13
C ASP A 51 7.13 5.17 11.73
N PHE A 52 7.40 6.01 12.73
CA PHE A 52 8.04 7.31 12.63
C PHE A 52 7.47 8.24 11.54
N PRO A 53 6.15 8.54 11.49
CA PRO A 53 5.08 8.02 12.33
C PRO A 53 4.32 6.88 11.65
N TYR A 54 3.59 6.09 12.45
CA TYR A 54 2.56 5.21 11.90
C TYR A 54 1.46 6.01 11.20
N SER A 55 1.11 5.62 9.98
CA SER A 55 -0.06 6.11 9.26
C SER A 55 -0.54 5.03 8.32
N SER A 56 -1.86 4.77 8.26
CA SER A 56 -2.42 3.86 7.25
C SER A 56 -3.75 4.44 6.77
N VAL A 57 -3.79 4.82 5.49
CA VAL A 57 -4.93 5.52 4.89
C VAL A 57 -5.58 4.63 3.84
N PRO A 58 -6.84 4.20 4.02
CA PRO A 58 -7.55 3.41 3.02
C PRO A 58 -8.20 4.30 1.96
N VAL A 59 -8.12 3.86 0.71
CA VAL A 59 -8.84 4.43 -0.42
C VAL A 59 -9.46 3.34 -1.27
N LYS A 60 -10.53 3.67 -1.97
CA LYS A 60 -11.14 2.76 -2.94
C LYS A 60 -10.56 2.99 -4.33
N LEU A 61 -10.37 1.91 -5.07
CA LEU A 61 -10.00 1.90 -6.48
C LEU A 61 -10.85 0.85 -7.21
N LYS A 62 -10.87 0.92 -8.54
CA LYS A 62 -11.55 -0.10 -9.35
C LYS A 62 -10.72 -1.38 -9.43
N THR A 63 -11.37 -2.49 -9.75
CA THR A 63 -10.66 -3.70 -10.15
C THR A 63 -9.97 -3.47 -11.50
N GLY A 64 -8.73 -3.94 -11.63
CA GLY A 64 -7.95 -3.80 -12.86
C GLY A 64 -6.48 -3.52 -12.61
N TRP A 65 -5.78 -3.12 -13.68
CA TRP A 65 -4.38 -2.70 -13.62
C TRP A 65 -4.29 -1.25 -13.16
N HIS A 66 -3.43 -1.00 -12.19
CA HIS A 66 -3.16 0.33 -11.63
C HIS A 66 -1.65 0.55 -11.52
N ILE A 67 -1.24 1.82 -11.54
CA ILE A 67 0.13 2.21 -11.22
C ILE A 67 0.19 2.74 -9.79
N PHE A 68 0.95 2.05 -8.94
CA PHE A 68 1.25 2.45 -7.58
C PHE A 68 2.67 3.03 -7.53
N GLU A 69 2.82 4.21 -6.92
CA GLU A 69 4.11 4.88 -6.79
C GLU A 69 4.27 5.46 -5.39
N ILE A 70 5.44 5.22 -4.79
CA ILE A 70 5.91 5.89 -3.58
C ILE A 70 7.06 6.80 -3.99
N ASP A 71 6.86 8.10 -3.83
CA ASP A 71 7.88 9.12 -4.05
C ASP A 71 8.51 9.54 -2.73
N LEU A 72 9.84 9.44 -2.64
CA LEU A 72 10.61 9.89 -1.49
C LEU A 72 11.40 11.14 -1.86
N SER A 73 10.97 12.29 -1.34
CA SER A 73 11.72 13.55 -1.44
C SER A 73 12.38 13.89 -0.10
N ILE A 74 13.45 14.68 -0.11
CA ILE A 74 14.08 15.16 1.13
C ILE A 74 13.50 16.53 1.50
N LYS A 75 12.98 16.64 2.73
CA LYS A 75 12.59 17.89 3.36
C LYS A 75 13.18 17.94 4.76
N GLU A 76 13.92 19.01 5.06
CA GLU A 76 14.56 19.21 6.37
C GLU A 76 15.46 18.03 6.80
N GLY A 77 16.12 17.40 5.82
CA GLY A 77 17.02 16.26 6.07
C GLY A 77 16.32 14.91 6.28
N LYS A 78 14.99 14.86 6.21
CA LYS A 78 14.18 13.65 6.38
C LYS A 78 13.33 13.38 5.14
N TYR A 79 12.90 12.13 4.98
CA TYR A 79 12.03 11.76 3.87
C TYR A 79 10.64 12.36 4.06
N TYR A 80 10.12 12.94 2.98
CA TYR A 80 8.70 13.21 2.80
C TYR A 80 8.18 12.23 1.76
N ALA A 81 7.44 11.23 2.23
CA ALA A 81 6.86 10.19 1.40
C ALA A 81 5.53 10.65 0.80
N THR A 82 5.32 10.37 -0.48
CA THR A 82 4.07 10.65 -1.18
C THR A 82 3.62 9.42 -1.96
N TRP A 83 2.39 8.97 -1.74
CA TRP A 83 1.78 7.85 -2.45
C TRP A 83 0.92 8.39 -3.59
N TYR A 84 1.10 7.81 -4.76
CA TYR A 84 0.29 8.06 -5.95
C TYR A 84 -0.36 6.78 -6.42
N ILE A 85 -1.61 6.91 -6.88
CA ILE A 85 -2.33 5.85 -7.60
C ILE A 85 -2.74 6.46 -8.95
N ASP A 86 -2.33 5.83 -10.04
CA ASP A 86 -2.58 6.31 -11.41
C ASP A 86 -2.14 7.76 -11.64
N LYS A 87 -0.99 8.14 -11.05
CA LYS A 87 -0.39 9.48 -11.07
C LYS A 87 -1.12 10.54 -10.23
N GLU A 88 -2.24 10.19 -9.60
CA GLU A 88 -2.95 11.08 -8.69
C GLU A 88 -2.37 10.97 -7.28
N LYS A 89 -1.97 12.11 -6.72
CA LYS A 89 -1.46 12.18 -5.35
C LYS A 89 -2.58 11.82 -4.39
N THR A 90 -2.39 10.74 -3.63
CA THR A 90 -3.44 10.20 -2.76
C THR A 90 -3.11 10.39 -1.28
N HIS A 91 -1.84 10.24 -0.89
CA HIS A 91 -1.40 10.44 0.49
C HIS A 91 0.01 11.03 0.52
N GLY A 92 0.37 11.70 1.62
CA GLY A 92 1.74 12.12 1.84
C GLY A 92 2.00 12.52 3.29
N ILE A 93 3.19 12.19 3.77
CA ILE A 93 3.57 12.34 5.17
C ILE A 93 5.06 12.63 5.33
N GLN A 94 5.39 13.43 6.34
CA GLN A 94 6.77 13.66 6.76
C GLN A 94 7.20 12.51 7.68
N LEU A 95 8.30 11.84 7.35
CA LEU A 95 8.88 10.76 8.13
C LEU A 95 9.95 11.29 9.09
N GLY A 96 10.23 10.51 10.13
CA GLY A 96 11.23 10.76 11.16
C GLY A 96 12.65 10.31 10.78
N PHE A 97 12.79 9.67 9.62
CA PHE A 97 14.05 9.19 9.05
C PHE A 97 14.26 9.71 7.63
N GLY A 98 15.52 9.75 7.21
CA GLY A 98 15.96 10.23 5.90
C GLY A 98 16.92 9.26 5.24
N ASN A 99 17.89 9.80 4.51
CA ASN A 99 18.86 9.06 3.71
C ASN A 99 19.79 8.13 4.50
N GLU A 100 19.75 8.18 5.84
CA GLU A 100 20.36 7.17 6.70
C GLU A 100 19.71 5.78 6.56
N ILE A 101 18.48 5.71 6.04
CA ILE A 101 17.75 4.47 5.77
C ILE A 101 17.71 4.20 4.27
N SER A 102 18.00 2.96 3.89
CA SER A 102 17.89 2.46 2.50
C SER A 102 16.95 1.27 2.46
N PHE A 103 16.19 1.13 1.39
CA PHE A 103 15.14 0.13 1.28
C PHE A 103 15.41 -0.87 0.16
N TYR A 104 14.90 -2.08 0.34
CA TYR A 104 14.67 -3.04 -0.75
C TYR A 104 13.21 -2.94 -1.21
N ILE A 105 12.95 -3.29 -2.48
CA ILE A 105 11.60 -3.31 -3.05
C ILE A 105 11.07 -4.73 -3.01
N PHE A 106 9.83 -4.89 -2.53
CA PHE A 106 9.15 -6.19 -2.44
C PHE A 106 7.76 -6.12 -3.08
N CYS A 107 7.31 -7.28 -3.54
CA CYS A 107 5.98 -7.52 -4.10
C CYS A 107 5.56 -8.92 -3.67
N SER A 108 4.33 -9.08 -3.17
CA SER A 108 3.88 -10.35 -2.62
C SER A 108 2.35 -10.49 -2.66
N VAL A 109 1.91 -11.69 -2.31
CA VAL A 109 0.53 -11.98 -1.92
C VAL A 109 0.55 -12.48 -0.51
N GLU A 110 -0.25 -11.87 0.36
CA GLU A 110 -0.17 -12.11 1.80
C GLU A 110 -1.55 -12.29 2.41
N ASN A 111 -1.61 -13.09 3.48
CA ASN A 111 -2.82 -13.20 4.26
C ASN A 111 -2.79 -12.20 5.42
N LEU A 112 -3.54 -11.10 5.29
CA LEU A 112 -3.54 -9.99 6.26
C LEU A 112 -4.89 -9.89 6.96
N LYS A 113 -4.88 -9.98 8.30
CA LYS A 113 -6.13 -10.03 9.09
C LYS A 113 -7.03 -8.80 8.92
N PHE A 114 -6.46 -7.62 8.67
CA PHE A 114 -7.23 -6.38 8.64
C PHE A 114 -7.90 -6.10 7.28
N ILE A 115 -7.45 -6.76 6.20
CA ILE A 115 -7.83 -6.42 4.82
C ILE A 115 -9.09 -7.15 4.32
N GLY A 116 -9.70 -7.98 5.18
CA GLY A 116 -10.90 -8.74 4.87
C GLY A 116 -11.59 -9.26 6.14
N ASP A 117 -12.77 -9.85 5.95
CA ASP A 117 -13.62 -10.37 7.04
C ASP A 117 -13.48 -11.89 7.23
N GLN A 118 -12.83 -12.61 6.32
CA GLN A 118 -12.73 -14.08 6.38
C GLN A 118 -11.35 -14.62 5.96
N ILE A 119 -11.00 -15.80 6.50
CA ILE A 119 -9.82 -16.55 6.05
C ILE A 119 -10.07 -17.03 4.62
N PRO A 120 -9.12 -16.81 3.68
CA PRO A 120 -9.28 -17.26 2.31
C PRO A 120 -9.62 -18.76 2.19
N GLN A 121 -10.66 -19.08 1.41
CA GLN A 121 -11.06 -20.46 1.10
C GLN A 121 -10.70 -20.88 -0.33
N GLN A 122 -9.97 -20.01 -1.04
CA GLN A 122 -9.53 -20.20 -2.41
C GLN A 122 -8.07 -19.79 -2.55
N GLU A 123 -7.45 -20.23 -3.65
CA GLU A 123 -6.14 -19.70 -4.03
C GLU A 123 -6.28 -18.24 -4.47
N ASN A 124 -5.43 -17.39 -3.88
CA ASN A 124 -5.28 -15.99 -4.26
C ASN A 124 -3.88 -15.81 -4.83
N TYR A 125 -3.79 -14.99 -5.89
CA TYR A 125 -2.53 -14.68 -6.55
C TYR A 125 -2.49 -13.19 -6.89
N GLY A 126 -1.26 -12.69 -7.05
CA GLY A 126 -0.94 -11.30 -7.38
C GLY A 126 -0.23 -11.27 -8.71
N LEU A 127 -0.54 -10.26 -9.51
CA LEU A 127 0.07 -10.07 -10.82
C LEU A 127 0.79 -8.73 -10.80
N PHE A 128 2.07 -8.75 -11.20
CA PHE A 128 2.92 -7.58 -11.27
C PHE A 128 3.50 -7.52 -12.69
N ASP A 129 3.12 -6.50 -13.47
CA ASP A 129 3.59 -6.35 -14.85
C ASP A 129 5.04 -5.83 -14.89
N PHE A 130 5.35 -4.82 -14.06
CA PHE A 130 6.71 -4.33 -13.89
C PHE A 130 6.90 -3.66 -12.53
N VAL A 131 8.16 -3.54 -12.14
CA VAL A 131 8.62 -2.67 -11.05
C VAL A 131 9.68 -1.75 -11.63
N LYS A 132 9.62 -0.47 -11.27
CA LYS A 132 10.60 0.52 -11.73
C LYS A 132 11.03 1.41 -10.57
N TYR A 133 12.34 1.49 -10.37
CA TYR A 133 12.96 2.50 -9.52
C TYR A 133 13.54 3.62 -10.40
N LYS A 134 13.30 4.87 -10.01
CA LYS A 134 13.92 6.04 -10.63
C LYS A 134 14.46 6.95 -9.54
N TYR A 135 15.78 7.04 -9.46
CA TYR A 135 16.42 8.07 -8.65
C TYR A 135 16.16 9.46 -9.25
N HIS A 136 15.73 10.40 -8.42
CA HIS A 136 15.72 11.82 -8.74
C HIS A 136 16.42 12.60 -7.62
N ARG A 137 17.01 13.74 -8.02
CA ARG A 137 17.86 14.57 -7.17
C ARG A 137 17.08 15.70 -6.54
#